data_AF-A0A969SB98-F1
#
_entry.id   AF-A0A969SB98-F1
#
_cell.length_a   1.000
_cell.length_b   1.000
_cell.length_c   1.000
_cell.angle_alpha   90.00
_cell.angle_beta   90.00
_cell.angle_gamma   90.00
#
_symmetry.space_group_name_H-M   'P 1'
#
loop_
_entity.id
_entity.type
_entity.pdbx_description
1 polymer ?
#
loop_
_entity_poly.entity_id
_entity_poly.type
_entity_poly.pdbx_seq_one_letter_code
_entity_poly.pdbx_strand_id
1 'polypeptide(L)'
;MSNEHLLKIKDMTQNRIIVIGGGLAGTEAAWQVAQAGVGVTLYEMRPVITSPAHHTEELAELVCSNSFGAKNSDRAAGLLHEELRRLGSQIITMADHHAVPAGGALAVDRAVFSRELTQALASHPLIELERGEITEIPQDSIVVLATGPLTSATLAQNLQQFTGMEYLSFFDA
;
A
#
# COMPACT_ATOMS: atom_id res chain seq x y z
N MET A 1 -8.46 -28.24 -20.45
CA MET A 1 -7.39 -27.21 -20.35
C MET A 1 -6.05 -27.91 -20.49
N SER A 2 -5.13 -27.41 -21.31
CA SER A 2 -3.83 -28.08 -21.56
C SER A 2 -2.89 -27.96 -20.35
N ASN A 3 -1.98 -28.93 -20.19
CA ASN A 3 -0.97 -28.94 -19.13
C ASN A 3 -0.06 -27.69 -19.14
N GLU A 4 0.19 -27.09 -20.31
CA GLU A 4 0.90 -25.81 -20.44
C GLU A 4 0.17 -24.63 -19.79
N HIS A 5 -1.16 -24.63 -19.84
CA HIS A 5 -1.96 -23.57 -19.24
C HIS A 5 -1.93 -23.67 -17.70
N LEU A 6 -1.96 -24.90 -17.16
CA LEU A 6 -1.77 -25.14 -15.74
C LEU A 6 -0.35 -24.81 -15.28
N LEU A 7 0.68 -25.12 -16.07
CA LEU A 7 2.07 -24.77 -15.76
C LEU A 7 2.29 -23.26 -15.74
N LYS A 8 1.73 -22.50 -16.70
CA LYS A 8 1.77 -21.02 -16.67
C LYS A 8 1.06 -20.45 -15.45
N ILE A 9 -0.12 -20.96 -15.10
CA ILE A 9 -0.85 -20.52 -13.90
C ILE A 9 -0.06 -20.87 -12.63
N LYS A 10 0.58 -22.05 -12.56
CA LYS A 10 1.42 -22.45 -11.42
C LYS A 10 2.70 -21.60 -11.30
N ASP A 11 3.33 -21.28 -12.41
CA ASP A 11 4.53 -20.42 -12.47
C ASP A 11 4.20 -18.97 -12.05
N MET A 12 3.03 -18.45 -12.44
CA MET A 12 2.49 -17.18 -11.97
C MET A 12 2.17 -17.15 -10.47
N THR A 13 1.87 -18.30 -9.85
CA THR A 13 1.64 -18.42 -8.39
C THR A 13 2.92 -18.61 -7.57
N GLN A 14 4.05 -18.97 -8.18
CA GLN A 14 5.30 -19.28 -7.46
C GLN A 14 6.29 -18.11 -7.40
N ASN A 15 6.03 -17.01 -8.11
CA ASN A 15 6.94 -15.85 -8.15
C ASN A 15 6.19 -14.53 -7.88
N ARG A 16 5.39 -14.51 -6.80
CA ARG A 16 4.67 -13.30 -6.37
C ARG A 16 5.62 -12.41 -5.57
N ILE A 17 5.55 -11.10 -5.80
CA ILE A 17 6.19 -10.11 -4.92
C ILE A 17 5.34 -10.00 -3.66
N ILE A 18 5.99 -9.86 -2.51
CA ILE A 18 5.32 -9.65 -1.24
C ILE A 18 5.34 -8.15 -0.92
N VAL A 19 4.19 -7.57 -0.61
CA VAL A 19 4.09 -6.21 -0.08
C VAL A 19 3.52 -6.30 1.33
N ILE A 20 4.24 -5.76 2.32
CA ILE A 20 3.83 -5.82 3.72
C ILE A 20 3.40 -4.41 4.18
N GLY A 21 2.12 -4.28 4.52
CA GLY A 21 1.49 -3.03 4.97
C GLY A 21 0.55 -2.46 3.92
N GLY A 22 -0.74 -2.36 4.25
CA GLY A 22 -1.80 -1.87 3.37
C GLY A 22 -2.03 -0.35 3.46
N GLY A 23 -1.01 0.43 3.84
CA GLY A 23 -1.07 1.90 3.84
C GLY A 23 -1.01 2.49 2.43
N LEU A 24 -0.90 3.83 2.33
CA LEU A 24 -0.77 4.53 1.04
C LEU A 24 0.36 3.95 0.16
N ALA A 25 1.54 3.77 0.74
CA ALA A 25 2.72 3.28 0.01
C ALA A 25 2.58 1.82 -0.44
N GLY A 26 2.12 0.92 0.44
CA GLY A 26 2.00 -0.49 0.07
C GLY A 26 0.86 -0.76 -0.90
N THR A 27 -0.23 -0.01 -0.79
CA THR A 27 -1.33 -0.06 -1.76
C THR A 27 -0.87 0.36 -3.15
N GLU A 28 -0.15 1.48 -3.26
CA GLU A 28 0.40 1.92 -4.55
C GLU A 28 1.47 0.95 -5.07
N ALA A 29 2.36 0.44 -4.20
CA ALA A 29 3.37 -0.54 -4.60
C ALA A 29 2.75 -1.82 -5.17
N ALA A 30 1.74 -2.37 -4.48
CA ALA A 30 1.03 -3.55 -4.95
C ALA A 30 0.33 -3.28 -6.30
N TRP A 31 -0.29 -2.11 -6.45
CA TRP A 31 -0.89 -1.71 -7.72
C TRP A 31 0.13 -1.64 -8.85
N GLN A 32 1.26 -0.96 -8.64
CA GLN A 32 2.29 -0.80 -9.67
C GLN A 32 2.92 -2.14 -10.08
N VAL A 33 3.17 -3.05 -9.11
CA VAL A 33 3.63 -4.41 -9.40
C VAL A 33 2.64 -5.17 -10.27
N ALA A 34 1.35 -5.10 -9.91
CA ALA A 34 0.29 -5.75 -10.65
C ALA A 34 0.11 -5.18 -12.07
N GLN A 35 0.23 -3.86 -12.23
CA GLN A 35 0.18 -3.19 -13.53
C GLN A 35 1.38 -3.54 -14.43
N ALA A 36 2.52 -3.93 -13.83
CA ALA A 36 3.66 -4.49 -14.56
C ALA A 36 3.46 -5.96 -14.97
N GLY A 37 2.30 -6.57 -14.67
CA GLY A 37 1.98 -7.95 -15.01
C GLY A 37 2.53 -8.99 -14.04
N VAL A 38 3.01 -8.58 -12.87
CA VAL A 38 3.58 -9.46 -11.85
C VAL A 38 2.56 -9.69 -10.73
N GLY A 39 2.44 -10.93 -10.26
CA GLY A 39 1.57 -11.26 -9.13
C GLY A 39 2.08 -10.66 -7.83
N VAL A 40 1.18 -10.19 -6.96
CA VAL A 40 1.54 -9.59 -5.68
C VAL A 40 0.64 -10.06 -4.54
N THR A 41 1.23 -10.48 -3.43
CA THR A 41 0.49 -10.72 -2.20
C THR A 41 0.68 -9.51 -1.29
N LEU A 42 -0.40 -8.76 -1.07
CA LEU A 42 -0.45 -7.59 -0.21
C LEU A 42 -0.95 -8.01 1.16
N TYR A 43 -0.06 -7.98 2.16
CA TYR A 43 -0.40 -8.26 3.55
C TYR A 43 -0.83 -6.98 4.26
N GLU A 44 -1.99 -7.04 4.93
CA GLU A 44 -2.45 -6.00 5.85
C GLU A 44 -2.88 -6.66 7.17
N MET A 45 -2.25 -6.23 8.26
CA MET A 45 -2.51 -6.80 9.58
C MET A 45 -3.90 -6.43 10.10
N ARG A 46 -4.46 -5.29 9.69
CA ARG A 46 -5.82 -4.87 10.04
C ARG A 46 -6.86 -5.69 9.26
N PRO A 47 -8.00 -6.05 9.87
CA PRO A 47 -8.42 -5.67 11.22
C PRO A 47 -7.94 -6.63 12.32
N VAL A 48 -7.22 -7.71 11.98
CA VAL A 48 -6.80 -8.76 12.92
C VAL A 48 -5.94 -8.16 14.05
N ILE A 49 -4.96 -7.33 13.67
CA ILE A 49 -4.18 -6.50 14.57
C ILE A 49 -4.40 -5.04 14.16
N THR A 50 -4.94 -4.23 15.07
CA THR A 50 -5.13 -2.80 14.85
C THR A 50 -3.93 -2.01 15.38
N SER A 51 -3.82 -0.76 14.93
CA SER A 51 -2.82 0.18 15.47
C SER A 51 -3.54 1.34 16.18
N PRO A 52 -2.84 2.09 17.06
CA PRO A 52 -3.47 3.18 17.83
C PRO A 52 -4.12 4.30 17.00
N ALA A 53 -3.75 4.46 15.73
CA ALA A 53 -4.26 5.54 14.88
C ALA A 53 -5.31 5.09 13.85
N HIS A 54 -5.41 3.79 13.56
CA HIS A 54 -6.29 3.26 12.51
C HIS A 54 -7.60 2.75 13.11
N HIS A 55 -8.71 3.00 12.41
CA HIS A 55 -10.06 2.72 12.89
C HIS A 55 -10.84 1.76 11.99
N THR A 56 -10.28 1.40 10.83
CA THR A 56 -10.96 0.58 9.83
C THR A 56 -10.09 -0.58 9.36
N GLU A 57 -10.72 -1.54 8.67
CA GLU A 57 -10.03 -2.57 7.90
C GLU A 57 -9.59 -2.08 6.52
N GLU A 58 -9.94 -0.86 6.13
CA GLU A 58 -9.71 -0.37 4.78
C GLU A 58 -8.22 -0.11 4.52
N LEU A 59 -7.80 -0.41 3.29
CA LEU A 59 -6.49 -0.04 2.79
C LEU A 59 -6.39 1.47 2.67
N ALA A 60 -5.17 2.00 2.80
CA ALA A 60 -4.86 3.42 2.61
C ALA A 60 -5.72 4.40 3.45
N GLU A 61 -6.20 3.95 4.61
CA GLU A 61 -6.95 4.78 5.55
C GLU A 61 -6.19 6.08 5.90
N LEU A 62 -6.88 7.21 5.76
CA LEU A 62 -6.34 8.53 6.10
C LEU A 62 -6.63 8.88 7.57
N VAL A 63 -5.70 8.54 8.47
CA VAL A 63 -5.89 8.65 9.93
C VAL A 63 -5.78 10.07 10.51
N CYS A 64 -5.28 11.04 9.74
CA CYS A 64 -5.09 12.42 10.19
C CYS A 64 -5.83 13.41 9.29
N SER A 65 -5.15 14.05 8.34
CA SER A 65 -5.76 14.94 7.34
C SER A 65 -6.46 14.14 6.23
N ASN A 66 -7.53 14.69 5.65
CA ASN A 66 -8.13 14.17 4.41
C ASN A 66 -7.57 14.83 3.15
N SER A 67 -6.52 15.65 3.30
CA SER A 67 -5.90 16.39 2.21
C SER A 67 -4.55 15.78 1.85
N PHE A 68 -4.34 15.56 0.55
CA PHE A 68 -3.05 15.20 -0.05
C PHE A 68 -2.17 16.44 -0.33
N GLY A 69 -2.63 17.64 0.03
CA GLY A 69 -1.91 18.89 -0.17
C GLY A 69 -2.36 19.65 -1.42
N ALA A 70 -1.56 20.62 -1.86
CA ALA A 70 -1.92 21.53 -2.94
C ALA A 70 -2.16 20.82 -4.29
N LYS A 71 -3.13 21.29 -5.08
CA LYS A 71 -3.40 20.78 -6.44
C LYS A 71 -2.47 21.36 -7.51
N ASN A 72 -2.10 22.63 -7.34
CA ASN A 72 -1.37 23.35 -8.38
C ASN A 72 0.07 22.84 -8.49
N SER A 73 0.51 22.60 -9.71
CA SER A 73 1.86 22.09 -10.02
C SER A 73 2.99 23.09 -9.75
N ASP A 74 2.66 24.34 -9.41
CA ASP A 74 3.62 25.33 -8.91
C ASP A 74 3.99 25.11 -7.43
N ARG A 75 3.34 24.16 -6.76
CA ARG A 75 3.66 23.68 -5.41
C ARG A 75 4.20 22.27 -5.48
N ALA A 76 5.13 21.93 -4.58
CA ALA A 76 5.78 20.61 -4.53
C ALA A 76 4.77 19.44 -4.52
N ALA A 77 3.75 19.50 -3.66
CA ALA A 77 2.71 18.47 -3.60
C ALA A 77 1.93 18.35 -4.92
N GLY A 78 1.54 19.48 -5.52
CA GLY A 78 0.80 19.46 -6.78
C GLY A 78 1.65 18.99 -7.97
N LEU A 79 2.95 19.29 -7.97
CA LEU A 79 3.89 18.75 -8.95
C LEU A 79 4.00 17.22 -8.81
N LEU A 80 4.16 16.72 -7.58
CA LEU A 80 4.20 15.29 -7.32
C LEU A 80 2.88 14.60 -7.74
N HIS A 81 1.73 15.21 -7.49
CA HIS A 81 0.45 14.68 -7.98
C HIS A 81 0.43 14.54 -9.50
N GLU A 82 0.96 15.53 -10.23
CA GLU A 82 1.03 15.49 -11.69
C GLU A 82 1.98 14.37 -12.18
N GLU A 83 3.12 14.18 -11.53
CA GLU A 83 4.03 13.07 -11.83
C GLU A 83 3.35 11.72 -11.58
N LEU A 84 2.68 11.57 -10.43
CA LEU A 84 1.95 10.35 -10.06
C LEU A 84 0.81 10.06 -11.04
N ARG A 85 0.08 11.08 -11.55
CA ARG A 85 -0.92 10.87 -12.61
C ARG A 85 -0.30 10.29 -13.87
N ARG A 86 0.86 10.81 -14.29
CA ARG A 86 1.57 10.33 -15.48
C ARG A 86 2.12 8.92 -15.31
N LEU A 87 2.45 8.55 -14.08
CA LEU A 87 2.86 7.19 -13.70
C LEU A 87 1.67 6.25 -13.46
N GLY A 88 0.43 6.70 -13.66
CA GLY A 88 -0.76 5.87 -13.49
C GLY A 88 -1.03 5.49 -12.04
N SER A 89 -0.76 6.40 -11.10
CA SER A 89 -1.00 6.16 -9.67
C SER A 89 -2.47 5.90 -9.38
N GLN A 90 -2.73 4.79 -8.68
CA GLN A 90 -4.08 4.44 -8.24
C GLN A 90 -4.53 5.32 -7.08
N ILE A 91 -3.62 5.70 -6.18
CA ILE A 91 -3.89 6.60 -5.06
C ILE A 91 -4.39 7.95 -5.58
N ILE A 92 -3.65 8.58 -6.51
CA ILE A 92 -4.03 9.90 -7.02
C ILE A 92 -5.26 9.82 -7.92
N THR A 93 -5.41 8.76 -8.72
CA THR A 93 -6.62 8.55 -9.53
C THR A 93 -7.87 8.44 -8.64
N MET A 94 -7.80 7.67 -7.56
CA MET A 94 -8.90 7.53 -6.61
C MET A 94 -9.19 8.84 -5.87
N ALA A 95 -8.13 9.58 -5.50
CA ALA A 95 -8.28 10.87 -4.85
C ALA A 95 -8.93 11.92 -5.77
N ASP A 96 -8.58 11.95 -7.05
CA ASP A 96 -9.21 12.83 -8.04
C ASP A 96 -10.70 12.49 -8.23
N HIS A 97 -11.05 11.20 -8.27
CA HIS A 97 -12.42 10.76 -8.47
C HIS A 97 -13.34 11.10 -7.28
N HIS A 98 -12.80 11.04 -6.05
CA HIS A 98 -13.55 11.33 -4.83
C HIS A 98 -13.19 12.67 -4.19
N ALA A 99 -12.71 13.62 -5.00
CA ALA A 99 -12.29 14.92 -4.53
C ALA A 99 -13.47 15.74 -3.95
N VAL A 100 -13.24 16.39 -2.81
CA VAL A 100 -14.17 17.32 -2.16
C VAL A 100 -13.61 18.76 -2.16
N PRO A 101 -14.46 19.80 -2.07
CA PRO A 101 -13.99 21.18 -2.03
C PRO A 101 -13.06 21.46 -0.84
N ALA A 102 -11.83 21.95 -1.11
CA ALA A 102 -10.82 22.18 -0.06
C ALA A 102 -9.84 23.34 -0.36
N GLY A 103 -10.34 24.47 -0.88
CA GLY A 103 -9.56 25.72 -0.91
C GLY A 103 -8.20 25.65 -1.63
N GLY A 104 -8.11 24.88 -2.71
CA GLY A 104 -6.87 24.69 -3.50
C GLY A 104 -6.10 23.41 -3.21
N ALA A 105 -6.48 22.67 -2.16
CA ALA A 105 -5.96 21.33 -1.90
C ALA A 105 -6.73 20.23 -2.64
N LEU A 106 -6.09 19.09 -2.82
CA LEU A 106 -6.72 17.82 -3.19
C LEU A 106 -7.12 17.16 -1.88
N ALA A 107 -8.40 17.22 -1.54
CA ALA A 107 -8.93 16.54 -0.37
C ALA A 107 -10.04 15.58 -0.79
N VAL A 108 -10.25 14.56 0.02
CA VAL A 108 -11.20 13.48 -0.27
C VAL A 108 -12.19 13.28 0.87
N ASP A 109 -13.30 12.60 0.58
CA ASP A 109 -14.01 11.87 1.62
C ASP A 109 -13.20 10.62 1.99
N ARG A 110 -12.72 10.55 3.24
CA ARG A 110 -11.81 9.48 3.70
C ARG A 110 -12.42 8.09 3.58
N ALA A 111 -13.70 7.96 3.94
CA ALA A 111 -14.36 6.67 4.01
C ALA A 111 -14.65 6.14 2.61
N VAL A 112 -15.13 7.02 1.72
CA VAL A 112 -15.35 6.65 0.32
C VAL A 112 -14.02 6.32 -0.37
N PHE A 113 -13.00 7.18 -0.22
CA PHE A 113 -11.68 6.96 -0.80
C PHE A 113 -11.09 5.60 -0.43
N SER A 114 -11.03 5.29 0.88
CA SER A 114 -10.36 4.08 1.36
C SER A 114 -11.13 2.82 0.94
N ARG A 115 -12.46 2.84 1.03
CA ARG A 115 -13.32 1.69 0.65
C ARG A 115 -13.23 1.36 -0.84
N GLU A 116 -13.37 2.37 -1.70
CA GLU A 116 -13.32 2.15 -3.16
C GLU A 116 -11.92 1.70 -3.61
N LEU A 117 -10.88 2.21 -2.95
CA LEU A 117 -9.50 1.77 -3.18
C LEU A 117 -9.27 0.33 -2.72
N THR A 118 -9.75 -0.06 -1.54
CA THR A 118 -9.72 -1.46 -1.09
C THR A 118 -10.40 -2.36 -2.10
N GLN A 119 -11.59 -1.98 -2.58
CA GLN A 119 -12.34 -2.75 -3.57
C GLN A 119 -11.58 -2.88 -4.90
N ALA A 120 -10.94 -1.81 -5.37
CA ALA A 120 -10.14 -1.82 -6.58
C ALA A 120 -8.97 -2.81 -6.47
N LEU A 121 -8.25 -2.83 -5.35
CA LEU A 121 -7.14 -3.79 -5.15
C LEU A 121 -7.65 -5.22 -4.96
N ALA A 122 -8.67 -5.42 -4.12
CA ALA A 122 -9.20 -6.75 -3.83
C ALA A 122 -9.84 -7.44 -5.06
N SER A 123 -10.27 -6.65 -6.05
CA SER A 123 -10.82 -7.17 -7.31
C SER A 123 -9.78 -7.33 -8.43
N HIS A 124 -8.53 -6.89 -8.22
CA HIS A 124 -7.51 -6.97 -9.24
C HIS A 124 -6.98 -8.41 -9.37
N PRO A 125 -6.97 -9.02 -10.58
CA PRO A 125 -6.67 -10.45 -10.76
C PRO A 125 -5.25 -10.88 -10.38
N LEU A 126 -4.32 -9.93 -10.32
CA LEU A 126 -2.93 -10.16 -9.92
C LEU A 126 -2.63 -9.78 -8.46
N ILE A 127 -3.56 -9.16 -7.75
CA ILE A 127 -3.40 -8.79 -6.34
C ILE A 127 -4.14 -9.79 -5.48
N GLU A 128 -3.44 -10.37 -4.51
CA GLU A 128 -4.01 -11.20 -3.46
C GLU A 128 -3.90 -10.41 -2.17
N LEU A 129 -5.04 -9.98 -1.62
CA LEU A 129 -5.09 -9.25 -0.37
C LEU A 129 -5.22 -10.24 0.79
N GLU A 130 -4.16 -10.34 1.59
CA GLU A 130 -4.09 -11.22 2.75
C GLU A 130 -4.22 -10.44 4.05
N ARG A 131 -5.15 -10.88 4.91
CA ARG A 131 -5.43 -10.26 6.20
C ARG A 131 -4.67 -11.00 7.30
N GLY A 132 -3.60 -10.40 7.79
CA GLY A 132 -2.74 -11.01 8.80
C GLY A 132 -1.47 -10.23 9.05
N GLU A 133 -0.93 -10.39 10.26
CA GLU A 133 0.36 -9.82 10.62
C GLU A 133 1.49 -10.68 10.01
N ILE A 134 2.47 -10.00 9.41
CA ILE A 134 3.77 -10.61 9.10
C ILE A 134 4.73 -10.26 10.24
N THR A 135 5.27 -11.29 10.89
CA THR A 135 6.17 -11.13 12.04
C THR A 135 7.65 -11.26 11.66
N GLU A 136 7.94 -11.84 10.50
CA GLU A 136 9.30 -12.09 10.01
C GLU A 136 9.39 -11.71 8.54
N ILE A 137 10.48 -11.03 8.16
CA ILE A 137 10.74 -10.65 6.76
C ILE A 137 11.11 -11.92 5.98
N PRO A 138 10.33 -12.31 4.96
CA PRO A 138 10.66 -13.44 4.11
C PRO A 138 12.03 -13.27 3.44
N GLN A 139 12.91 -14.27 3.57
CA GLN A 139 14.29 -14.20 3.06
C GLN A 139 14.44 -14.71 1.63
N ASP A 140 13.59 -15.67 1.23
CA ASP A 140 13.64 -16.32 -0.08
C ASP A 140 12.64 -15.70 -1.08
N SER A 141 12.32 -14.42 -0.93
CA SER A 141 11.31 -13.72 -1.75
C SER A 141 11.66 -12.24 -1.96
N ILE A 142 11.11 -11.63 -3.01
CA ILE A 142 11.19 -10.18 -3.21
C ILE A 142 10.11 -9.52 -2.34
N VAL A 143 10.55 -8.63 -1.43
CA VAL A 143 9.68 -8.00 -0.43
C VAL A 143 9.74 -6.48 -0.54
N VAL A 144 8.59 -5.83 -0.57
CA VAL A 144 8.43 -4.39 -0.33
C VAL A 144 7.87 -4.22 1.09
N LEU A 145 8.66 -3.60 1.96
CA LEU A 145 8.24 -3.26 3.33
C LEU A 145 7.63 -1.85 3.35
N ALA A 146 6.33 -1.75 3.62
CA ALA A 146 5.54 -0.51 3.56
C ALA A 146 4.61 -0.35 4.78
N THR A 147 5.10 -0.73 5.96
CA THR A 147 4.32 -0.85 7.22
C THR A 147 4.05 0.47 7.93
N GLY A 148 4.57 1.58 7.39
CA GLY A 148 4.29 2.93 7.88
C GLY A 148 4.87 3.23 9.27
N PRO A 149 4.46 4.35 9.87
CA PRO A 149 5.04 4.85 11.12
C PRO A 149 4.69 3.98 12.35
N LEU A 150 3.66 3.13 12.25
CA LEU A 150 3.19 2.27 13.33
C LEU A 150 3.43 0.79 12.99
N THR A 151 4.64 0.48 12.52
CA THR A 151 5.08 -0.89 12.28
C THR A 151 4.92 -1.74 13.55
N SER A 152 4.43 -2.98 13.43
CA SER A 152 4.21 -3.83 14.59
C SER A 152 5.51 -4.11 15.36
N ALA A 153 5.41 -4.27 16.68
CA ALA A 153 6.59 -4.44 17.52
C ALA A 153 7.41 -5.68 17.12
N THR A 154 6.74 -6.78 16.77
CA THR A 154 7.39 -8.04 16.35
C THR A 154 8.16 -7.84 15.05
N LEU A 155 7.54 -7.24 14.03
CA LEU A 155 8.20 -7.01 12.76
C LEU A 155 9.32 -5.97 12.86
N ALA A 156 9.17 -4.95 13.70
CA ALA A 156 10.22 -3.98 13.97
C ALA A 156 11.46 -4.63 14.60
N GLN A 157 11.27 -5.56 15.56
CA GLN A 157 12.37 -6.35 16.12
C GLN A 157 13.05 -7.22 15.07
N ASN A 158 12.28 -7.88 14.20
CA ASN A 158 12.84 -8.66 13.11
C ASN A 158 13.64 -7.79 12.12
N LEU A 159 13.15 -6.58 11.79
CA LEU A 159 13.86 -5.63 10.94
C LEU A 159 15.17 -5.13 11.57
N GLN A 160 15.19 -4.86 12.88
CA GLN A 160 16.42 -4.52 13.61
C GLN A 160 17.46 -5.64 13.48
N GLN A 161 17.05 -6.89 13.71
CA GLN A 161 17.92 -8.05 13.57
C GLN A 161 18.43 -8.21 12.12
N PHE A 162 17.55 -8.05 11.14
CA PHE A 162 17.88 -8.18 9.72
C PHE A 162 18.90 -7.12 9.27
N THR A 163 18.74 -5.87 9.70
CA THR A 163 19.64 -4.77 9.32
C THR A 163 20.96 -4.77 10.10
N GLY A 164 21.03 -5.50 11.22
CA GLY A 164 22.17 -5.46 12.14
C GLY A 164 22.38 -4.08 12.79
N MET A 165 21.39 -3.19 12.70
CA MET A 165 21.45 -1.85 13.26
C MET A 165 20.82 -1.84 14.65
N GLU A 166 21.55 -1.30 15.63
CA GLU A 166 21.00 -1.03 16.97
C GLU A 166 19.93 0.07 16.94
N TYR A 167 19.96 0.96 15.94
CA TYR A 167 19.07 2.12 15.84
C TYR A 167 18.16 2.06 14.63
N LEU A 168 16.88 1.76 14.90
CA LEU A 168 15.75 2.19 14.09
C LEU A 168 15.12 3.38 14.81
N SER A 169 15.08 4.55 14.17
CA SER A 169 14.45 5.73 14.79
C SER A 169 12.94 5.58 14.75
N PHE A 170 12.32 5.42 15.92
CA PHE A 170 10.87 5.32 16.08
C PHE A 170 10.21 6.70 16.25
N PHE A 171 11.03 7.75 16.36
CA PHE A 171 10.62 9.13 16.50
C PHE A 171 11.49 10.01 15.61
N ASP A 172 10.91 11.09 15.11
CA ASP A 172 11.51 11.96 14.08
C ASP A 172 12.34 13.11 14.71
N ALA A 173 12.60 13.06 16.02
CA ALA A 173 13.16 14.14 16.83
C ALA A 173 14.30 13.68 17.75
#